data_AF-A0AAW2U1Z8-F1
#
_entry.id   AF-A0AAW2U1Z8-F1
#
_cell.length_a   1.000
_cell.length_b   1.000
_cell.length_c   1.000
_cell.angle_alpha   90.00
_cell.angle_beta   90.00
_cell.angle_gamma   90.00
#
_symmetry.space_group_name_H-M   'P 1'
#
loop_
_entity.id
_entity.type
_entity.pdbx_description
1 polymer ?
#
loop_
_entity_poly.entity_id
_entity_poly.type
_entity_poly.pdbx_seq_one_letter_code
_entity_poly.pdbx_strand_id
1 'polypeptide(L)'
;MIDVGKEKPSFNFNTYVVEKANFVNKALDDAVSVKNPPMIHEAMRYSLLVGGKRVGPMLCIAACEVVGDNQSAALPTACVVEMIHTMSLIHDNLDFSKHSDVQFVI
;
A
#
# COMPACT_ATOMS: atom_id res chain seq x y z
N MET A 1 -5.78 -43.31 22.94
CA MET A 1 -5.13 -42.40 21.99
C MET A 1 -5.55 -40.98 22.33
N ILE A 2 -4.61 -40.12 22.72
CA ILE A 2 -4.89 -38.69 22.93
C ILE A 2 -4.79 -38.02 21.55
N ASP A 3 -5.90 -37.44 21.10
CA ASP A 3 -5.94 -36.59 19.92
C ASP A 3 -5.22 -35.29 20.28
N VAL A 4 -3.98 -35.13 19.80
CA VAL A 4 -3.19 -33.92 20.00
C VAL A 4 -3.87 -32.83 19.20
N GLY A 5 -4.69 -32.04 19.90
CA GLY A 5 -5.34 -30.86 19.36
C GLY A 5 -4.31 -29.98 18.67
N LYS A 6 -4.31 -29.98 17.34
CA LYS A 6 -3.60 -28.99 16.54
C LYS A 6 -4.12 -27.62 16.95
N GLU A 7 -3.29 -26.84 17.63
CA GLU A 7 -3.58 -25.42 17.85
C GLU A 7 -3.92 -24.78 16.50
N LYS A 8 -5.11 -24.18 16.40
CA LYS A 8 -5.46 -23.36 15.23
C LYS A 8 -4.46 -22.21 15.18
N PRO A 9 -3.85 -21.91 14.01
CA PRO A 9 -2.97 -20.76 13.90
C PRO A 9 -3.74 -19.51 14.30
N SER A 10 -3.25 -18.83 15.33
CA SER A 10 -3.78 -17.54 15.77
C SER A 10 -3.47 -16.49 14.71
N PHE A 11 -4.49 -15.83 14.17
CA PHE A 11 -4.31 -14.73 13.22
C PHE A 11 -3.71 -13.52 13.95
N ASN A 12 -2.51 -13.10 13.53
CA ASN A 12 -1.88 -11.88 14.01
C ASN A 12 -2.07 -10.75 12.99
N PHE A 13 -2.97 -9.83 13.33
CA PHE A 13 -3.28 -8.68 12.48
C PHE A 13 -2.07 -7.79 12.21
N ASN A 14 -1.22 -7.53 13.21
CA ASN A 14 -0.07 -6.65 13.04
C ASN A 14 0.96 -7.25 12.08
N THR A 15 1.22 -8.55 12.19
CA THR A 15 2.10 -9.27 11.26
C THR A 15 1.54 -9.22 9.84
N TYR A 16 0.24 -9.51 9.68
CA TYR A 16 -0.43 -9.45 8.38
C TYR A 16 -0.30 -8.07 7.72
N VAL A 17 -0.59 -7.01 8.45
CA VAL A 17 -0.49 -5.62 7.98
C VAL A 17 0.92 -5.30 7.50
N VAL A 18 1.94 -5.66 8.28
CA VAL A 18 3.35 -5.40 7.93
C VAL A 18 3.77 -6.18 6.69
N GLU A 19 3.40 -7.46 6.60
CA GLU A 19 3.70 -8.31 5.45
C GLU A 19 3.09 -7.75 4.16
N LYS A 20 1.79 -7.40 4.19
CA LYS A 20 1.12 -6.82 3.02
C LYS A 20 1.66 -5.45 2.65
N ALA A 21 1.96 -4.59 3.64
CA ALA A 21 2.59 -3.30 3.40
C ALA A 21 3.93 -3.45 2.66
N ASN A 22 4.79 -4.37 3.12
CA ASN A 22 6.08 -4.63 2.48
C ASN A 22 5.92 -5.17 1.06
N PHE A 23 4.94 -6.05 0.85
CA PHE A 23 4.65 -6.61 -0.47
C PHE A 23 4.22 -5.54 -1.47
N VAL A 24 3.34 -4.62 -1.06
CA VAL A 24 2.89 -3.48 -1.87
C VAL A 24 4.00 -2.47 -2.08
N ASN A 25 4.78 -2.13 -1.04
CA ASN A 25 5.89 -1.17 -1.14
C ASN A 25 6.91 -1.63 -2.19
N LYS A 26 7.25 -2.92 -2.19
CA LYS A 26 8.14 -3.49 -3.21
C LYS A 26 7.55 -3.36 -4.62
N ALA A 27 6.27 -3.71 -4.78
CA ALA A 27 5.61 -3.62 -6.07
C ALA A 27 5.50 -2.18 -6.60
N LEU A 28 5.26 -1.20 -5.72
CA LEU A 28 5.25 0.22 -6.07
C LEU A 28 6.64 0.72 -6.47
N ASP A 29 7.68 0.29 -5.75
CA ASP A 29 9.06 0.65 -6.06
C ASP A 29 9.47 0.14 -7.45
N ASP A 30 9.12 -1.12 -7.76
CA ASP A 30 9.34 -1.74 -9.07
C ASP A 30 8.52 -1.06 -10.18
N ALA A 31 7.28 -0.66 -9.88
CA ALA A 31 6.37 -0.04 -10.86
C ALA A 31 6.78 1.39 -11.26
N VAL A 32 7.41 2.14 -10.35
CA VAL A 32 7.75 3.57 -10.57
C VAL A 32 9.26 3.76 -10.63
N SER A 33 9.91 3.16 -11.62
CA SER A 33 11.35 3.38 -11.89
C SER A 33 11.64 4.83 -12.33
N VAL A 34 12.79 5.38 -11.95
CA VAL A 34 13.24 6.71 -12.43
C VAL A 34 13.52 6.66 -13.94
N LYS A 35 12.85 7.54 -14.69
CA LYS A 35 13.03 7.72 -16.14
C LYS A 35 13.18 9.21 -16.45
N ASN A 36 13.56 9.53 -17.68
CA ASN A 36 13.61 10.92 -18.13
C ASN A 36 12.20 11.46 -18.38
N PRO A 37 11.84 12.67 -17.87
CA PRO A 37 12.66 13.56 -17.06
C PRO A 37 12.74 13.13 -15.57
N PRO A 38 13.96 13.03 -14.98
CA PRO A 38 14.16 12.43 -13.66
C PRO A 38 13.43 13.18 -12.55
N MET A 39 13.37 14.51 -12.63
CA MET A 39 12.71 15.37 -11.65
C MET A 39 11.26 14.96 -11.36
N ILE A 40 10.49 14.60 -12.39
CA ILE A 40 9.08 14.20 -12.21
C ILE A 40 9.01 12.83 -11.52
N HIS A 41 9.84 11.88 -11.97
CA HIS A 41 9.84 10.54 -11.39
C HIS A 41 10.36 10.52 -9.96
N GLU A 42 11.34 11.34 -9.62
CA GLU A 42 11.84 11.50 -8.25
C GLU A 42 10.77 12.09 -7.32
N ALA A 43 10.03 13.11 -7.79
CA ALA A 43 8.92 13.68 -7.02
C ALA A 43 7.80 12.65 -6.80
N MET A 44 7.42 11.89 -7.83
CA MET A 44 6.42 10.82 -7.72
C MET A 44 6.86 9.75 -6.71
N ARG A 45 8.11 9.29 -6.80
CA ARG A 45 8.67 8.28 -5.89
C ARG A 45 8.75 8.79 -4.46
N TYR A 46 9.14 10.05 -4.27
CA TYR A 46 9.19 10.67 -2.95
C TYR A 46 7.82 10.59 -2.26
N SER A 47 6.76 11.09 -2.91
CA SER A 47 5.42 11.08 -2.29
C SER A 47 4.83 9.69 -2.13
N LEU A 48 5.08 8.78 -3.08
CA LEU A 48 4.50 7.44 -3.09
C LEU A 48 5.20 6.48 -2.11
N LEU A 49 6.53 6.60 -1.95
CA LEU A 49 7.36 5.66 -1.19
C LEU A 49 7.71 6.14 0.23
N VAL A 50 7.48 7.43 0.56
CA VAL A 50 7.66 7.98 1.93
C VAL A 50 6.85 7.23 3.01
N GLY A 51 5.85 6.44 2.59
CA GLY A 51 5.17 5.47 3.44
C GLY A 51 3.77 5.90 3.85
N GLY A 52 3.12 5.03 4.61
CA GLY A 52 1.72 5.12 5.09
C GLY A 52 1.30 3.80 5.70
N LYS A 53 0.15 3.75 6.39
CA LYS A 53 -0.42 2.48 6.87
C LYS A 53 -1.01 1.68 5.72
N ARG A 54 -0.85 2.12 4.46
CA ARG A 54 -1.24 1.40 3.21
C ARG A 54 -2.62 0.77 3.30
N VAL A 55 -3.57 1.51 3.88
CA VAL A 55 -4.90 0.99 4.22
C VAL A 55 -5.66 0.59 2.96
N GLY A 56 -5.61 1.41 1.90
CA GLY A 56 -6.26 1.12 0.61
C GLY A 56 -5.76 -0.18 -0.02
N PRO A 57 -4.44 -0.33 -0.24
CA PRO A 57 -3.86 -1.57 -0.78
C PRO A 57 -4.17 -2.81 0.06
N MET A 58 -4.13 -2.70 1.38
CA MET A 58 -4.46 -3.81 2.28
C MET A 58 -5.91 -4.25 2.14
N LEU A 59 -6.86 -3.31 2.08
CA LEU A 59 -8.26 -3.63 1.89
C LEU A 59 -8.50 -4.31 0.53
N CYS A 60 -7.80 -3.87 -0.51
CA CYS A 60 -7.86 -4.49 -1.83
C CYS A 60 -7.37 -5.95 -1.80
N ILE A 61 -6.22 -6.20 -1.18
CA ILE A 61 -5.66 -7.55 -1.04
C ILE A 61 -6.57 -8.42 -0.17
N ALA A 62 -7.03 -7.92 0.98
CA ALA A 62 -7.91 -8.66 1.87
C ALA A 62 -9.25 -9.02 1.20
N ALA A 63 -9.84 -8.10 0.44
CA ALA A 63 -11.07 -8.38 -0.32
C ALA A 63 -10.86 -9.50 -1.35
N CYS A 64 -9.70 -9.50 -2.02
CA CYS A 64 -9.32 -10.57 -2.94
C CYS A 64 -9.17 -11.93 -2.24
N GLU A 65 -8.50 -11.95 -1.08
CA GLU A 65 -8.32 -13.16 -0.27
C GLU A 65 -9.67 -13.72 0.22
N VAL A 66 -10.63 -12.87 0.59
CA VAL A 66 -11.96 -13.30 1.03
C VAL A 66 -12.75 -13.99 -0.08
N VAL A 67 -12.63 -13.52 -1.33
CA VAL A 67 -13.30 -14.16 -2.48
C VAL A 67 -12.57 -15.41 -2.99
N GLY A 68 -11.42 -15.76 -2.39
CA GLY A 68 -10.66 -16.97 -2.69
C GLY A 68 -9.68 -16.83 -3.86
N ASP A 69 -9.39 -15.61 -4.30
CA ASP A 69 -8.44 -15.34 -5.37
C ASP A 69 -7.03 -15.03 -4.81
N ASN A 70 -6.01 -15.08 -5.67
CA ASN A 70 -4.63 -14.92 -5.27
C ASN A 70 -4.29 -13.44 -5.04
N GLN A 71 -3.65 -13.13 -3.91
CA GLN A 71 -3.11 -11.79 -3.62
C GLN A 71 -2.24 -11.22 -4.76
N SER A 72 -1.53 -12.06 -5.51
CA SER A 72 -0.73 -11.63 -6.67
C SER A 72 -1.58 -11.02 -7.80
N ALA A 73 -2.83 -11.47 -7.95
CA ALA A 73 -3.77 -10.92 -8.92
C ALA A 73 -4.31 -9.55 -8.47
N ALA A 74 -4.44 -9.32 -7.16
CA ALA A 74 -4.86 -8.03 -6.61
C ALA A 74 -3.74 -6.99 -6.55
N LEU A 75 -2.48 -7.41 -6.61
CA LEU A 75 -1.32 -6.52 -6.41
C LEU A 75 -1.29 -5.34 -7.38
N PRO A 76 -1.49 -5.49 -8.71
CA PRO A 76 -1.53 -4.36 -9.62
C PRO A 76 -2.65 -3.36 -9.27
N THR A 77 -3.83 -3.87 -8.93
CA THR A 77 -4.98 -3.04 -8.52
C THR A 77 -4.68 -2.30 -7.21
N ALA A 78 -4.10 -2.98 -6.23
CA ALA A 78 -3.67 -2.40 -4.97
C ALA A 78 -2.66 -1.27 -5.18
N CYS A 79 -1.69 -1.46 -6.09
CA CYS A 79 -0.74 -0.41 -6.47
C CYS A 79 -1.43 0.79 -7.12
N VAL A 80 -2.37 0.57 -8.04
CA VAL A 80 -3.12 1.66 -8.70
C VAL A 80 -3.94 2.46 -7.69
N VAL A 81 -4.59 1.79 -6.73
CA VAL A 81 -5.33 2.46 -5.65
C VAL A 81 -4.42 3.38 -4.87
N GLU A 82 -3.22 2.93 -4.48
CA GLU A 82 -2.26 3.76 -3.76
C GLU A 82 -1.77 4.94 -4.61
N MET A 83 -1.48 4.71 -5.90
CA MET A 83 -1.03 5.78 -6.80
C MET A 83 -2.07 6.88 -6.95
N ILE A 84 -3.36 6.51 -7.11
CA ILE A 84 -4.46 7.47 -7.18
C ILE A 84 -4.62 8.20 -5.85
N HIS A 85 -4.51 7.49 -4.73
CA HIS A 85 -4.57 8.09 -3.39
C HIS A 85 -3.47 9.13 -3.19
N THR A 86 -2.20 8.79 -3.51
CA THR A 86 -1.07 9.72 -3.44
C THR A 86 -1.25 10.92 -4.36
N MET A 87 -1.73 10.72 -5.59
CA MET A 87 -2.00 11.82 -6.53
C MET A 87 -3.06 12.79 -6.00
N SER A 88 -4.15 12.26 -5.43
CA SER A 88 -5.20 13.09 -4.79
C SER A 88 -4.61 13.94 -3.67
N LEU A 89 -3.77 13.34 -2.80
CA LEU A 89 -3.12 14.08 -1.70
C LEU A 89 -2.18 15.18 -2.22
N ILE A 90 -1.42 14.93 -3.28
CA ILE A 90 -0.55 15.96 -3.87
C ILE A 90 -1.40 17.12 -4.39
N HIS A 91 -2.49 16.82 -5.12
CA HIS A 91 -3.40 17.84 -5.63
C HIS A 91 -4.11 18.63 -4.52
N ASP A 92 -4.57 17.96 -3.46
CA ASP A 92 -5.22 18.60 -2.30
C ASP A 92 -4.27 19.55 -1.53
N ASN A 93 -2.96 19.26 -1.56
CA ASN A 93 -1.92 20.09 -0.93
C ASN A 93 -1.46 21.28 -1.80
N LEU A 94 -1.78 21.29 -3.09
CA LEU A 94 -1.47 22.42 -3.98
C LEU A 94 -2.48 23.58 -3.86
N ASP A 95 -3.67 23.32 -3.31
CA ASP A 95 -4.60 24.37 -2.93
C ASP A 95 -4.04 25.11 -1.70
N PHE A 96 -3.47 26.30 -1.94
CA PHE A 96 -2.85 27.22 -0.97
C PHE A 96 -3.68 27.52 0.30
N SER A 97 -4.96 27.13 0.35
CA SER A 97 -5.82 27.19 1.52
C SER A 97 -5.50 26.14 2.60
N LYS A 98 -4.74 25.09 2.29
CA LYS A 98 -4.38 24.02 3.22
C LYS A 98 -2.87 23.92 3.40
N HIS A 99 -2.29 24.94 4.03
CA HIS A 99 -0.97 24.81 4.67
C HIS A 99 -1.09 23.93 5.92
N SER A 100 -1.33 22.63 5.74
CA SER A 100 -1.04 21.66 6.79
C SER A 100 0.35 21.10 6.51
N ASP A 101 1.35 21.61 7.25
CA ASP A 101 2.71 21.05 7.33
C ASP A 101 2.74 19.58 7.79
N VAL A 102 1.58 19.02 8.12
CA VAL A 102 1.37 17.62 8.43
C VAL A 102 0.84 16.89 7.22
N GLN A 103 1.74 16.18 6.55
CA GLN A 103 1.39 15.10 5.64
C GLN A 103 0.60 14.08 6.48
N PHE A 104 -0.73 14.07 6.34
CA PHE A 104 -1.55 12.98 6.88
C PHE A 104 -1.26 11.74 6.03
N VAL A 105 -0.15 11.12 6.38
CA VAL A 105 0.26 9.79 5.97
C VAL A 105 -0.67 8.84 6.74
N ILE A 106 -1.85 8.56 6.18
CA ILE A 106 -2.67 7.46 6.67
C ILE A 106 -1.97 6.17 6.30
#